data_AF-A0A3D6CVL2-F1
#
_entry.id   AF-A0A3D6CVL2-F1
#
_cell.length_a   1.000
_cell.length_b   1.000
_cell.length_c   1.000
_cell.angle_alpha   90.00
_cell.angle_beta   90.00
_cell.angle_gamma   90.00
#
_symmetry.space_group_name_H-M   'P 1'
#
loop_
_entity.id
_entity.type
_entity.pdbx_description
1 polymer ?
#
loop_
_entity_poly.entity_id
_entity_poly.type
_entity_poly.pdbx_seq_one_letter_code
_entity_poly.pdbx_strand_id
1 'polypeptide(L)'
;MVDLVYNENEQEHKNFADTLGALQGRIVKGTVTKDTANAYYIGLELLQKFPGSKLVGEYFLKADATGSGSGNSQRSKNRVIVKVDSTGKLIENTGWVWRHDNRIEKLGAGFFKRAQFFRGMV
;
A
#
# COMPACT_ATOMS: atom_id res chain seq x y z
N MET A 1 2.19 10.82 -15.30
CA MET A 1 2.51 9.43 -14.92
C MET A 1 1.22 8.63 -14.94
N VAL A 2 1.24 7.43 -15.50
CA VAL A 2 0.05 6.57 -15.61
C VAL A 2 -0.01 5.67 -14.38
N ASP A 3 -1.19 5.51 -13.79
CA ASP A 3 -1.41 4.62 -12.65
C ASP A 3 -1.33 3.15 -13.13
N LEU A 4 -0.84 2.25 -12.26
CA LEU A 4 -0.82 0.81 -12.50
C LEU A 4 -2.27 0.32 -12.65
N VAL A 5 -2.57 -0.28 -13.80
CA VAL A 5 -3.89 -0.82 -14.10
C VAL A 5 -4.02 -2.21 -13.48
N TYR A 6 -5.09 -2.42 -12.73
CA TYR A 6 -5.37 -3.70 -12.10
C TYR A 6 -5.69 -4.78 -13.15
N ASN A 7 -5.13 -5.98 -12.97
CA ASN A 7 -5.36 -7.14 -13.82
C ASN A 7 -5.75 -8.35 -12.95
N GLU A 8 -6.99 -8.81 -13.08
CA GLU A 8 -7.54 -9.95 -12.33
C GLU A 8 -6.91 -11.29 -12.74
N ASN A 9 -6.14 -11.34 -13.82
CA ASN A 9 -5.39 -12.55 -14.21
C ASN A 9 -3.97 -12.55 -13.64
N GLU A 10 -3.50 -11.46 -13.06
CA GLU A 10 -2.16 -11.36 -12.46
C GLU A 10 -2.20 -11.62 -10.96
N GLN A 11 -1.57 -12.72 -10.54
CA GLN A 11 -1.51 -13.10 -9.13
C GLN A 11 -0.81 -12.03 -8.27
N GLU A 12 0.20 -11.35 -8.81
CA GLU A 12 0.88 -10.25 -8.13
C GLU A 12 -0.09 -9.09 -7.82
N HIS A 13 -0.94 -8.72 -8.80
CA HIS A 13 -1.94 -7.67 -8.62
C HIS A 13 -3.00 -8.05 -7.59
N LYS A 14 -3.45 -9.31 -7.57
CA LYS A 14 -4.33 -9.82 -6.52
C LYS A 14 -3.68 -9.67 -5.15
N ASN A 15 -2.43 -10.11 -5.00
CA ASN A 15 -1.72 -9.99 -3.73
C ASN A 15 -1.58 -8.53 -3.28
N PHE A 16 -1.32 -7.59 -4.20
CA PHE A 16 -1.28 -6.17 -3.88
C PHE A 16 -2.63 -5.67 -3.37
N ALA A 17 -3.71 -6.00 -4.08
CA ALA A 17 -5.06 -5.58 -3.70
C ALA A 17 -5.52 -6.19 -2.37
N ASP A 18 -5.21 -7.46 -2.12
CA ASP A 18 -5.60 -8.17 -0.90
C ASP A 18 -4.81 -7.61 0.31
N THR A 19 -3.50 -7.38 0.13
CA THR A 19 -2.64 -6.72 1.12
C THR A 19 -3.09 -5.28 1.39
N LEU A 20 -3.47 -4.54 0.34
CA LEU A 20 -4.03 -3.20 0.43
C LEU A 20 -5.29 -3.19 1.30
N GLY A 21 -6.25 -4.08 1.01
CA GLY A 21 -7.50 -4.18 1.76
C GLY A 21 -7.26 -4.51 3.23
N ALA A 22 -6.38 -5.48 3.51
CA ALA A 22 -6.04 -5.85 4.87
C ALA A 22 -5.37 -4.72 5.66
N LEU A 23 -4.43 -3.99 5.04
CA LEU A 23 -3.79 -2.82 5.65
C LEU A 23 -4.81 -1.71 5.93
N GLN A 24 -5.67 -1.40 4.96
CA GLN A 24 -6.73 -0.41 5.12
C GLN A 24 -7.70 -0.78 6.25
N GLY A 25 -8.11 -2.05 6.34
CA GLY A 25 -8.98 -2.54 7.42
C GLY A 25 -8.36 -2.35 8.80
N ARG A 26 -7.07 -2.69 8.95
CA ARG A 26 -6.34 -2.49 10.21
C ARG A 26 -6.20 -1.03 10.62
N ILE A 27 -5.96 -0.15 9.67
CA ILE A 27 -5.90 1.30 9.92
C ILE A 27 -7.26 1.81 10.40
N VAL A 28 -8.35 1.42 9.73
CA VAL A 28 -9.71 1.82 10.08
C VAL A 28 -10.11 1.32 11.48
N LYS A 29 -9.68 0.10 11.84
CA LYS A 29 -9.86 -0.45 13.19
C LYS A 29 -8.93 0.15 14.25
N GLY A 30 -7.94 0.96 13.85
CA GLY A 30 -6.93 1.52 14.74
C GLY A 30 -5.87 0.52 15.23
N THR A 31 -5.79 -0.67 14.64
CA THR A 31 -4.79 -1.70 15.01
C THR A 31 -3.45 -1.49 14.32
N VAL A 32 -3.41 -0.67 13.26
CA VAL A 32 -2.19 -0.20 12.62
C VAL A 32 -2.22 1.32 12.55
N THR A 33 -1.19 1.97 13.09
CA THR A 33 -0.98 3.42 13.10
C THR A 33 0.47 3.74 12.71
N LYS A 34 0.81 5.04 12.65
CA LYS A 34 2.20 5.49 12.41
C LYS A 34 3.19 5.03 13.48
N ASP A 35 2.72 4.71 14.68
CA ASP A 35 3.53 4.30 15.82
C ASP A 35 3.65 2.75 15.89
N THR A 36 2.92 2.04 15.02
CA THR A 36 3.02 0.58 14.93
C THR A 36 4.36 0.18 14.30
N ALA A 37 5.08 -0.72 14.97
CA ALA A 37 6.37 -1.22 14.51
C ALA A 37 6.27 -1.78 13.08
N ASN A 38 7.25 -1.41 12.24
CA ASN A 38 7.36 -1.81 10.83
C ASN A 38 6.25 -1.32 9.88
N ALA A 39 5.22 -0.63 10.38
CA ALA A 39 4.17 -0.04 9.56
C ALA A 39 4.58 1.33 9.01
N TYR A 40 5.33 2.13 9.76
CA TYR A 40 5.79 3.44 9.30
C TYR A 40 6.68 3.32 8.05
N TYR A 41 6.42 4.17 7.06
CA TYR A 41 7.21 4.28 5.85
C TYR A 41 7.68 5.72 5.65
N ILE A 42 9.00 5.93 5.58
CA ILE A 42 9.57 7.26 5.35
C ILE A 42 9.31 7.76 3.92
N GLY A 43 9.36 6.85 2.94
CA GLY A 43 8.96 7.10 1.56
C GLY A 43 9.82 8.08 0.76
N LEU A 44 11.13 8.13 1.00
CA LEU A 44 12.04 9.05 0.29
C LEU A 44 11.98 8.82 -1.23
N GLU A 45 12.02 7.57 -1.66
CA GLU A 45 11.96 7.15 -3.06
C GLU A 45 10.58 7.46 -3.68
N LEU A 46 9.51 7.33 -2.88
CA LEU A 46 8.16 7.66 -3.29
C LEU A 46 8.02 9.17 -3.50
N LEU A 47 8.57 9.99 -2.60
CA LEU A 47 8.56 11.45 -2.69
C LEU A 47 9.40 11.96 -3.87
N GLN A 48 10.52 11.30 -4.17
CA GLN A 48 11.33 11.60 -5.36
C GLN A 48 10.54 11.35 -6.65
N LYS A 49 9.83 10.22 -6.75
CA LYS A 49 9.05 9.88 -7.94
C LYS A 49 7.72 10.63 -8.03
N PHE A 50 7.07 10.89 -6.91
CA PHE A 50 5.80 11.59 -6.81
C PHE A 50 5.91 12.79 -5.86
N PRO A 51 6.54 13.90 -6.31
CA PRO A 51 6.57 15.13 -5.53
C PRO A 51 5.15 15.60 -5.21
N GLY A 52 4.87 15.95 -3.95
CA GLY A 52 3.53 16.35 -3.51
C GLY A 52 2.59 15.20 -3.12
N SER A 53 3.05 13.95 -3.16
CA SER A 53 2.29 12.80 -2.65
C SER A 53 2.02 12.84 -1.14
N LYS A 54 2.76 13.69 -0.40
CA LYS A 54 2.64 13.89 1.05
C LYS A 54 2.57 15.39 1.38
N LEU A 55 1.55 15.76 2.15
CA LEU A 55 1.38 17.07 2.76
C LEU A 55 1.89 17.08 4.21
N VAL A 56 2.01 18.27 4.78
CA VAL A 56 2.38 18.43 6.21
C VAL A 56 1.35 17.70 7.07
N GLY A 57 1.84 16.87 8.00
CA GLY A 57 1.00 16.10 8.91
C GLY A 57 0.47 14.78 8.33
N GLU A 58 0.67 14.48 7.04
CA GLU A 58 0.35 13.15 6.49
C GLU A 58 1.48 12.16 6.77
N TYR A 59 1.17 10.87 6.82
CA TYR A 59 2.13 9.80 7.02
C TYR A 59 1.89 8.66 6.04
N PHE A 60 2.96 8.00 5.62
CA PHE A 60 2.84 6.77 4.85
C PHE A 60 2.92 5.56 5.77
N LEU A 61 2.02 4.61 5.55
CA LEU A 61 2.03 3.30 6.20
C LEU A 61 2.23 2.22 5.14
N LYS A 62 2.94 1.16 5.48
CA LYS A 62 3.26 0.06 4.57
C LYS A 62 2.88 -1.30 5.15
N ALA A 63 2.64 -2.25 4.24
CA ALA A 63 2.60 -3.67 4.53
C ALA A 63 3.34 -4.43 3.43
N ASP A 64 4.07 -5.48 3.80
CA ASP A 64 4.70 -6.37 2.84
C ASP A 64 3.64 -7.29 2.21
N ALA A 65 3.62 -7.39 0.88
CA ALA A 65 2.75 -8.29 0.15
C ALA A 65 3.33 -9.72 0.16
N THR A 66 3.01 -10.50 1.19
CA THR A 66 3.60 -11.83 1.46
C THR A 66 2.86 -13.03 0.83
N GLY A 67 1.90 -12.80 -0.07
CA GLY A 67 1.10 -13.86 -0.71
C GLY A 67 1.84 -14.67 -1.77
N SER A 68 1.16 -15.67 -2.34
CA SER A 68 1.66 -16.57 -3.40
C SER A 68 2.12 -15.78 -4.62
N GLY A 69 3.42 -15.72 -4.89
CA GLY A 69 4.00 -14.84 -5.94
C GLY A 69 4.92 -13.76 -5.37
N SER A 70 5.01 -13.62 -4.04
CA SER A 70 6.22 -13.08 -3.43
C SER A 70 7.35 -14.08 -3.67
N GLY A 71 8.35 -13.69 -4.47
CA GLY A 71 9.52 -14.52 -4.69
C GLY A 71 10.09 -14.98 -3.35
N ASN A 72 10.53 -16.24 -3.26
CA ASN A 72 11.00 -16.94 -2.05
C ASN A 72 12.19 -16.28 -1.31
N SER A 73 12.58 -15.06 -1.65
CA SER A 73 13.63 -14.33 -0.94
C SER A 73 13.04 -13.60 0.26
N GLN A 74 13.57 -13.87 1.45
CA GLN A 74 13.33 -13.03 2.64
C GLN A 74 13.87 -11.60 2.47
N ARG A 75 14.58 -11.30 1.38
CA ARG A 75 15.43 -10.10 1.25
C ARG A 75 14.80 -8.94 0.48
N SER A 76 13.83 -9.17 -0.41
CA SER A 76 13.10 -8.09 -1.11
C SER A 76 11.64 -8.46 -1.37
N LYS A 77 10.73 -7.97 -0.51
CA LYS A 77 9.28 -8.12 -0.70
C LYS A 77 8.69 -6.86 -1.32
N ASN A 78 7.73 -7.04 -2.22
CA ASN A 78 6.87 -5.95 -2.68
C ASN A 78 6.12 -5.36 -1.48
N ARG A 79 5.97 -4.04 -1.42
CA ARG A 79 5.30 -3.35 -0.31
C ARG A 79 4.16 -2.53 -0.83
N VAL A 80 2.98 -2.72 -0.24
CA VAL A 80 1.86 -1.81 -0.46
C VAL A 80 1.99 -0.65 0.52
N ILE A 81 1.79 0.55 0.02
CA ILE A 81 1.92 1.79 0.77
C ILE A 81 0.59 2.54 0.65
N VAL A 82 0.07 2.98 1.79
CA VAL A 82 -1.10 3.85 1.90
C VAL A 82 -0.73 5.12 2.63
N LYS A 83 -1.63 6.10 2.62
CA LYS A 83 -1.45 7.37 3.30
C LYS A 83 -2.51 7.57 4.37
N VAL A 84 -2.11 8.14 5.49
CA VAL A 84 -3.01 8.58 6.57
C VAL A 84 -2.81 10.06 6.84
N ASP A 85 -3.86 10.73 7.29
CA ASP A 85 -3.81 12.13 7.71
C ASP A 85 -3.17 12.30 9.10
N SER A 86 -3.14 13.54 9.59
CA SER A 86 -2.57 13.88 10.91
C SER A 86 -3.31 13.27 12.08
N THR A 87 -4.56 12.86 11.88
CA THR A 87 -5.40 12.18 12.88
C THR A 87 -5.27 10.66 12.81
N GLY A 88 -4.49 10.15 11.86
CA GLY A 88 -4.31 8.71 11.62
C GLY A 88 -5.42 8.09 10.76
N LYS A 89 -6.33 8.90 10.19
CA LYS A 89 -7.37 8.38 9.30
C LYS A 89 -6.82 8.10 7.92
N LEU A 90 -7.28 6.99 7.34
CA LEU A 90 -6.94 6.58 5.98
C LEU A 90 -7.36 7.64 4.96
N ILE A 91 -6.45 7.99 4.05
CA ILE A 91 -6.76 8.77 2.87
C ILE A 91 -7.17 7.81 1.76
N GLU A 92 -8.44 7.87 1.40
CA GLU A 92 -9.08 6.91 0.48
C GLU A 92 -8.58 7.02 -0.96
N ASN A 93 -8.73 5.91 -1.70
CA ASN A 93 -8.42 5.81 -3.14
C ASN A 93 -7.00 6.25 -3.53
N THR A 94 -6.07 6.22 -2.58
CA THR A 94 -4.69 6.65 -2.76
C THR A 94 -3.74 5.60 -2.17
N GLY A 95 -2.78 5.16 -2.97
CA GLY A 95 -1.86 4.11 -2.59
C GLY A 95 -0.84 3.82 -3.67
N TRP A 96 0.24 3.17 -3.27
CA TRP A 96 1.37 2.82 -4.12
C TRP A 96 1.82 1.41 -3.83
N VAL A 97 2.53 0.83 -4.79
CA VAL A 97 3.36 -0.34 -4.56
C VAL A 97 4.81 0.04 -4.75
N TRP A 98 5.65 -0.35 -3.80
CA TRP A 98 7.10 -0.39 -3.96
C TRP A 98 7.51 -1.82 -4.26
N ARG A 99 7.93 -2.05 -5.49
CA ARG A 99 8.31 -3.37 -5.99
C ARG A 99 9.72 -3.72 -5.56
N HIS A 100 9.99 -5.02 -5.48
CA HIS A 100 11.28 -5.58 -5.08
C HIS A 100 12.45 -5.13 -5.97
N ASP A 101 12.18 -4.70 -7.22
CA ASP A 101 13.13 -4.18 -8.19
C ASP A 101 13.27 -2.64 -8.13
N ASN A 102 12.86 -2.03 -7.01
CA ASN A 102 12.88 -0.60 -6.75
C ASN A 102 11.95 0.27 -7.60
N ARG A 103 11.05 -0.31 -8.40
CA ARG A 103 10.00 0.46 -9.06
C ARG A 103 8.90 0.83 -8.07
N ILE A 104 8.53 2.10 -8.07
CA ILE A 104 7.36 2.59 -7.32
C ILE A 104 6.25 2.94 -8.30
N GLU A 105 5.07 2.35 -8.13
CA GLU A 105 3.94 2.56 -9.03
C GLU A 105 2.74 3.03 -8.20
N LYS A 106 2.01 4.02 -8.72
CA LYS A 106 0.76 4.46 -8.10
C LYS A 106 -0.34 3.48 -8.49
N LEU A 107 -1.13 3.01 -7.53
CA LEU A 107 -2.18 2.03 -7.79
C LEU A 107 -3.39 2.72 -8.43
N GLY A 108 -3.94 2.11 -9.48
CA GLY A 108 -5.18 2.56 -10.11
C GLY A 108 -6.44 2.11 -9.36
N ALA A 109 -7.59 2.68 -9.76
CA ALA A 109 -8.89 2.47 -9.11
C ALA A 109 -9.30 0.98 -8.96
N GLY A 110 -8.88 0.11 -9.88
CA GLY A 110 -9.21 -1.32 -9.83
C GLY A 110 -8.66 -2.04 -8.60
N PHE A 111 -7.48 -1.64 -8.10
CA PHE A 111 -6.91 -2.20 -6.88
C PHE A 111 -7.79 -1.90 -5.66
N PHE A 112 -8.30 -0.66 -5.56
CA PHE A 112 -9.16 -0.24 -4.45
C PHE A 112 -10.53 -0.91 -4.48
N LYS A 113 -11.11 -1.13 -5.67
CA LYS A 113 -12.36 -1.89 -5.82
C LYS A 113 -12.23 -3.31 -5.27
N ARG A 114 -11.12 -3.99 -5.55
CA ARG A 114 -10.85 -5.32 -4.98
C ARG A 114 -10.53 -5.25 -3.48
N ALA A 115 -9.72 -4.29 -3.06
CA ALA A 115 -9.32 -4.12 -1.66
C ALA A 115 -10.52 -3.91 -0.72
N GLN A 116 -11.61 -3.31 -1.20
CA GLN A 116 -12.85 -3.14 -0.42
C GLN A 116 -13.40 -4.46 0.13
N PHE A 117 -13.31 -5.56 -0.63
CA PHE A 117 -13.76 -6.87 -0.17
C PHE A 117 -12.97 -7.33 1.07
N PHE A 118 -11.63 -7.20 1.04
CA PHE A 118 -10.76 -7.64 2.14
C PHE A 118 -10.77 -6.68 3.33
N ARG A 119 -11.04 -5.39 3.10
CA ARG A 119 -11.12 -4.38 4.16
C ARG A 119 -12.18 -4.71 5.21
N GLY A 120 -13.30 -5.32 4.83
CA GLY A 120 -14.38 -5.72 5.74
C GLY A 120 -14.13 -7.04 6.48
N MET A 121 -13.13 -7.82 6.06
CA MET A 121 -12.81 -9.13 6.64
C MET A 121 -11.76 -9.08 7.75
N VAL A 122 -11.02 -7.97 7.85
CA VAL A 122 -9.96 -7.76 8.84
C VAL A 122 -10.48 -6.95 10.00
#